data_AF-A0A844XHN3-F1
#
_entry.id   AF-A0A844XHN3-F1
#
_cell.length_a   1.000
_cell.length_b   1.000
_cell.length_c   1.000
_cell.angle_alpha   90.00
_cell.angle_beta   90.00
_cell.angle_gamma   90.00
#
_symmetry.space_group_name_H-M   'P 1'
#
loop_
_entity.id
_entity.type
_entity.pdbx_description
1 polymer ?
#
loop_
_entity_poly.entity_id
_entity_poly.type
_entity_poly.pdbx_seq_one_letter_code
_entity_poly.pdbx_strand_id
1 'polypeptide(L)'
;MAVQRREEYGVLVGWTSSRNDNRVTLRLQSVDKSPPHRPEDVLSVVLVMDENQAVQLGNDLFKITGQTKPERKKRGLLARLFG
;
A
#
# COMPACT_ATOMS: atom_id res chain seq x y z
N MET A 1 -28.19 15.60 -10.04
CA MET A 1 -27.49 14.41 -10.56
C MET A 1 -26.60 13.88 -9.45
N ALA A 2 -26.91 12.71 -8.89
CA ALA A 2 -26.02 12.09 -7.91
C ALA A 2 -24.78 11.61 -8.66
N VAL A 3 -23.59 12.06 -8.24
CA VAL A 3 -22.34 11.42 -8.65
C VAL A 3 -22.37 10.04 -8.01
N GLN A 4 -22.88 9.06 -8.75
CA GLN A 4 -22.80 7.67 -8.36
C GLN A 4 -21.30 7.35 -8.41
N ARG A 5 -20.63 7.43 -7.26
CA ARG A 5 -19.27 6.93 -7.12
C ARG A 5 -19.36 5.45 -7.46
N ARG A 6 -19.02 5.10 -8.70
CA ARG A 6 -18.74 3.73 -9.07
C ARG A 6 -17.66 3.29 -8.09
N GLU A 7 -17.97 2.33 -7.25
CA GLU A 7 -16.92 1.57 -6.60
C GLU A 7 -16.18 0.90 -7.76
N GLU A 8 -15.05 1.49 -8.16
CA GLU A 8 -14.23 0.95 -9.23
C GLU A 8 -13.45 -0.23 -8.65
N TYR A 9 -14.02 -1.42 -8.84
CA TYR A 9 -13.36 -2.68 -8.54
C TYR A 9 -12.28 -2.93 -9.60
N GLY A 10 -11.05 -3.17 -9.15
CA GLY A 10 -9.92 -3.46 -10.02
C GLY A 10 -8.90 -4.36 -9.33
N VAL A 11 -8.04 -5.00 -10.12
CA VAL A 11 -6.94 -5.82 -9.62
C VAL A 11 -5.78 -4.91 -9.25
N LEU A 12 -5.31 -4.98 -8.00
CA LEU A 12 -4.11 -4.27 -7.56
C LEU A 12 -2.89 -4.86 -8.26
N VAL A 13 -2.22 -4.06 -9.09
CA VAL A 13 -1.04 -4.48 -9.87
C VAL A 13 0.26 -3.87 -9.38
N GLY A 14 0.19 -2.83 -8.54
CA GLY A 14 1.37 -2.21 -7.98
C GLY A 14 1.05 -1.21 -6.88
N TRP A 15 2.04 -0.95 -6.04
CA TRP A 15 1.98 0.11 -5.06
C TRP A 15 3.39 0.65 -4.76
N THR A 16 3.46 1.92 -4.41
CA THR A 16 4.67 2.54 -3.84
C THR A 16 4.29 3.33 -2.61
N SER A 17 5.21 3.42 -1.66
CA SER A 17 5.02 4.24 -0.47
C SER A 17 6.25 5.11 -0.21
N SER A 18 6.00 6.30 0.32
CA SER A 18 7.02 7.20 0.82
C SER A 18 6.59 7.81 2.14
N ARG A 19 7.56 8.21 2.95
CA ARG A 19 7.33 8.93 4.20
C ARG A 19 8.14 10.21 4.17
N ASN A 20 7.46 11.33 4.34
CA ASN A 20 8.05 12.65 4.49
C ASN A 20 7.51 13.26 5.79
N ASP A 21 8.39 13.58 6.73
CA ASP A 21 8.04 14.03 8.07
C ASP A 21 7.04 13.08 8.77
N ASN A 22 5.86 13.60 9.10
CA ASN A 22 4.71 12.90 9.70
C ASN A 22 3.63 12.51 8.69
N ARG A 23 3.94 12.54 7.39
CA ARG A 23 3.02 12.13 6.31
C ARG A 23 3.54 10.88 5.62
N VAL A 24 2.63 9.96 5.38
CA VAL A 24 2.83 8.77 4.56
C VAL A 24 2.03 8.95 3.27
N THR A 25 2.70 8.82 2.13
CA THR A 25 2.04 8.77 0.82
C THR A 25 2.02 7.33 0.36
N LEU A 26 0.84 6.82 0.00
CA LEU A 26 0.65 5.50 -0.60
C LEU A 26 0.02 5.68 -1.98
N ARG A 27 0.76 5.31 -3.02
CA ARG A 27 0.24 5.25 -4.39
C ARG A 27 -0.14 3.81 -4.70
N LEU A 28 -1.39 3.58 -5.06
CA LEU A 28 -1.94 2.30 -5.49
C LEU A 28 -2.22 2.35 -6.98
N GLN A 29 -1.93 1.25 -7.68
CA GLN A 29 -2.21 1.09 -9.10
C GLN A 29 -3.09 -0.13 -9.33
N SER A 30 -4.18 0.05 -10.07
CA SER A 30 -5.10 -1.02 -10.43
C SER A 30 -5.41 -1.04 -11.92
N VAL A 31 -5.94 -2.16 -12.38
CA VAL A 31 -6.50 -2.36 -13.71
C VAL A 31 -7.89 -3.00 -13.58
N ASP A 32 -8.82 -2.65 -14.45
CA ASP A 32 -10.23 -3.08 -14.40
C ASP A 32 -10.60 -4.10 -15.49
N LYS A 33 -9.65 -4.44 -16.38
CA LYS A 33 -9.81 -5.39 -17.47
C LYS A 33 -8.75 -6.49 -17.43
N SER A 34 -9.02 -7.64 -18.05
CA SER A 34 -8.06 -8.74 -18.15
C SER A 34 -6.83 -8.36 -19.02
N PRO A 35 -5.66 -8.99 -18.79
CA PRO A 35 -4.49 -8.82 -19.66
C PRO A 35 -4.80 -9.16 -21.13
N PRO A 36 -4.11 -8.55 -22.10
CA PRO A 36 -2.99 -7.62 -21.94
C PRO A 36 -3.44 -6.19 -21.56
N HIS A 37 -2.68 -5.56 -20.66
CA HIS A 37 -2.90 -4.16 -20.27
C HIS A 37 -1.96 -3.22 -21.05
N ARG A 38 -2.44 -2.02 -21.30
CA ARG A 38 -1.69 -0.88 -21.85
C ARG A 38 -1.50 0.15 -20.73
N PRO A 39 -0.48 1.03 -20.81
CA PRO A 39 -0.23 2.04 -19.77
C PRO A 39 -1.47 2.89 -19.42
N GLU A 40 -2.31 3.20 -20.41
CA GLU A 40 -3.56 3.94 -20.25
C GLU A 40 -4.64 3.22 -19.44
N ASP A 41 -4.53 1.90 -19.27
CA ASP A 41 -5.49 1.10 -18.49
C ASP A 41 -5.19 1.11 -16.98
N VAL A 42 -4.08 1.74 -16.58
CA VAL A 42 -3.62 1.75 -15.19
C VAL A 42 -4.22 2.94 -14.45
N LEU A 43 -5.19 2.64 -13.58
CA LEU A 43 -5.77 3.61 -12.66
C LEU A 43 -4.83 3.80 -11.46
N SER A 44 -4.65 5.06 -11.05
CA SER A 44 -3.78 5.40 -9.92
C SER A 44 -4.53 6.18 -8.86
N VAL A 45 -4.49 5.69 -7.62
CA VAL A 45 -5.02 6.40 -6.45
C VAL A 45 -3.85 6.75 -5.53
N VAL A 46 -3.82 7.99 -5.06
CA VAL A 46 -2.81 8.47 -4.10
C VAL A 46 -3.50 8.81 -2.80
N LEU A 47 -3.12 8.12 -1.73
CA LEU A 47 -3.56 8.39 -0.37
C LEU A 47 -2.46 9.11 0.38
N VAL A 48 -2.80 10.21 1.03
CA VAL A 48 -1.92 10.92 1.96
C VAL A 48 -2.49 10.77 3.36
N MET A 49 -1.69 10.23 4.26
CA MET A 49 -2.09 9.84 5.61
C MET A 49 -1.10 10.39 6.62
N ASP A 50 -1.52 10.54 7.88
CA ASP A 50 -0.56 10.55 8.98
C ASP A 50 -0.06 9.12 9.33
N GLU A 51 0.90 9.03 10.24
CA GLU A 51 1.45 7.75 10.69
C GLU A 51 0.43 6.84 11.36
N ASN A 52 -0.50 7.41 12.15
CA ASN A 52 -1.49 6.62 12.87
C ASN A 52 -2.50 5.99 11.90
N GLN A 53 -2.96 6.76 10.91
CA GLN A 53 -3.81 6.29 9.83
C GLN A 53 -3.13 5.19 9.01
N ALA A 54 -1.85 5.38 8.66
CA ALA A 54 -1.10 4.36 7.93
C ALA A 54 -0.91 3.06 8.73
N VAL A 55 -0.67 3.17 10.04
CA VAL A 55 -0.59 2.00 10.94
C VAL A 55 -1.93 1.28 11.03
N GLN A 56 -3.03 2.00 11.17
CA GLN A 56 -4.37 1.41 11.22
C GLN A 56 -4.71 0.68 9.93
N LEU A 57 -4.44 1.30 8.77
CA LEU A 57 -4.63 0.64 7.47
C LEU A 57 -3.80 -0.64 7.37
N GLY A 58 -2.52 -0.60 7.72
CA GLY A 58 -1.66 -1.80 7.70
C GLY A 58 -2.16 -2.91 8.63
N ASN A 59 -2.60 -2.55 9.84
CA ASN A 59 -3.15 -3.52 10.80
C ASN A 59 -4.45 -4.16 10.31
N ASP A 60 -5.33 -3.38 9.67
CA ASP A 60 -6.56 -3.92 9.09
C ASP A 60 -6.26 -4.94 7.99
N LEU A 61 -5.30 -4.63 7.10
CA LEU A 61 -4.85 -5.56 6.06
C LEU A 61 -4.28 -6.87 6.62
N PHE A 62 -3.51 -6.81 7.70
CA PHE A 62 -3.04 -8.02 8.40
C PHE A 62 -4.19 -8.81 9.03
N LYS A 63 -5.12 -8.10 9.68
CA LYS A 63 -6.28 -8.71 10.34
C LYS A 63 -7.18 -9.46 9.35
N ILE A 64 -7.52 -8.86 8.21
CA ILE A 64 -8.40 -9.49 7.21
C ILE A 64 -7.74 -10.67 6.48
N THR A 65 -6.40 -10.69 6.40
CA THR A 65 -5.64 -11.77 5.75
C THR A 65 -5.24 -12.89 6.72
N GLY A 66 -5.42 -12.68 8.03
CA GLY A 66 -4.91 -13.59 9.07
C GLY A 66 -3.38 -13.65 9.12
N GLN A 67 -2.68 -12.75 8.44
CA GLN A 67 -1.22 -12.68 8.40
C GLN A 67 -0.70 -11.81 9.55
N THR A 68 0.55 -12.02 9.93
CA THR A 68 1.23 -11.16 10.91
C THR A 68 2.21 -10.22 10.23
N LYS A 69 2.45 -9.06 10.86
CA LYS A 69 3.46 -8.12 10.38
C LYS A 69 4.83 -8.80 10.34
N PRO A 70 5.58 -8.71 9.24
CA PRO A 70 6.96 -9.21 9.19
C PRO A 70 7.78 -8.57 10.31
N GLU A 71 8.49 -9.40 11.07
CA GLU A 71 9.41 -8.88 12.07
C GLU A 71 10.45 -8.01 11.37
N ARG A 72 10.68 -6.80 11.88
CA ARG A 72 11.88 -6.06 11.52
C ARG A 72 13.04 -6.96 11.90
N LYS A 73 13.76 -7.52 10.92
CA LYS A 73 15.02 -8.22 11.17
C LYS A 73 15.85 -7.32 12.06
N LYS A 74 15.91 -7.63 13.35
CA LYS A 74 16.82 -6.97 14.27
C LYS A 74 18.17 -7.20 13.63
N ARG A 75 18.84 -6.15 13.16
CA ARG A 75 20.27 -6.23 12.90
C ARG A 75 20.86 -6.67 14.24
N GLY A 76 21.13 -7.97 14.36
CA GLY A 76 21.52 -8.56 15.63
C GLY A 76 22.78 -7.87 16.13
N LEU A 77 23.06 -7.97 17.42
CA LEU A 77 24.33 -7.48 17.99
C LEU A 77 25.55 -8.03 17.22
N LEU A 78 25.41 -9.20 16.59
CA LEU A 78 26.41 -9.81 15.71
C LEU A 78 26.59 -9.08 14.36
N ALA A 79 25.56 -8.45 13.80
CA ALA A 79 25.75 -7.56 12.65
C ALA A 79 26.64 -6.38 13.06
N ARG A 80 26.40 -5.73 14.20
CA ARG A 80 27.26 -4.63 14.69
C ARG A 80 28.73 -5.00 14.97
N LEU A 81 29.06 -6.28 15.14
CA LEU A 81 30.43 -6.75 15.35
C LEU A 81 31.14 -7.18 14.05
N PHE A 82 30.39 -7.46 12.99
CA PHE A 82 30.93 -7.91 11.70
C PHE A 82 30.40 -7.09 10.49
N GLY A 83 29.73 -5.94 10.72
CA GLY A 83 29.08 -5.08 9.72
C GLY A 83 27.91 -4.24 10.27
#